data_AF-A0A7W6MKG4-F1
#
_entry.id   AF-A0A7W6MKG4-F1
#
_cell.length_a   1.000
_cell.length_b   1.000
_cell.length_c   1.000
_cell.angle_alpha   90.00
_cell.angle_beta   90.00
_cell.angle_gamma   90.00
#
_symmetry.space_group_name_H-M   'P 1'
#
loop_
_entity.id
_entity.type
_entity.pdbx_description
1 polymer ?
#
loop_
_entity_poly.entity_id
_entity_poly.type
_entity_poly.pdbx_seq_one_letter_code
_entity_poly.pdbx_strand_id
1 'polypeptide(L)'
;MVATALVFALGALVASLVALLLVPLLWRKAQRLARRDFDATIPASVKEIRGEIDAVRATAAFEMRRTEIRAAEARETGVRERAEAGRVLVENGDLRTRQSELEAELTRRDQAIAHLEERLTALAGERDELHETRQELRDKLQVRARELDLLAAEFQALREVADEQRSALAAAETRILHLSDAKRSAAKTPEPAPSPSLSTPSAAPIGVPAIAASTADGETSGRALDASDASPSSVALSAPVPVPALSQRETREAGPSGSNRLRAAIAARAGARREPTREENAEIRERITDIAARILHKEVQTQGPQSPVAQLLAEDEATTASAGGASTLAARVRQLMATEGEGSPVPIIDETRGAGAGSLAAEVNPATTAKRNGGGRSRPKSRR
;
A
#
# COMPACT_ATOMS: atom_id res chain seq x y z
N MET A 1 -38.49 42.10 123.57
CA MET A 1 -38.83 42.19 122.13
C MET A 1 -38.51 43.57 121.54
N VAL A 2 -38.85 44.70 122.18
CA VAL A 2 -38.53 46.05 121.67
C VAL A 2 -37.04 46.38 121.71
N ALA A 3 -36.33 46.05 122.80
CA ALA A 3 -34.89 46.30 122.93
C ALA A 3 -34.04 45.59 121.85
N THR A 4 -34.36 44.33 121.54
CA THR A 4 -33.73 43.55 120.47
C THR A 4 -34.02 44.14 119.07
N ALA A 5 -35.23 44.66 118.85
CA ALA A 5 -35.59 45.33 117.59
C ALA A 5 -34.83 46.66 117.40
N LEU A 6 -34.63 47.44 118.47
CA LEU A 6 -33.86 48.70 118.43
C LEU A 6 -32.38 48.47 118.15
N VAL A 7 -31.76 47.46 118.77
CA VAL A 7 -30.35 47.11 118.50
C VAL A 7 -30.18 46.63 117.06
N PHE A 8 -31.13 45.85 116.53
CA PHE A 8 -31.13 45.44 115.14
C PHE A 8 -31.30 46.62 114.17
N ALA A 9 -32.25 47.53 114.44
CA ALA A 9 -32.47 48.73 113.64
C ALA A 9 -31.24 49.65 113.63
N LEU A 10 -30.60 49.84 114.79
CA LEU A 10 -29.35 50.59 114.92
C LEU A 10 -28.21 49.93 114.14
N GLY A 11 -28.06 48.61 114.26
CA GLY A 11 -27.08 47.84 113.49
C GLY A 11 -27.29 47.95 111.97
N ALA A 12 -28.54 47.91 111.50
CA ALA A 12 -28.90 48.11 110.09
C ALA A 12 -28.58 49.53 109.61
N LEU A 13 -28.84 50.55 110.44
CA LEU A 13 -28.50 51.95 110.17
C LEU A 13 -26.98 52.18 110.08
N VAL A 14 -26.22 51.57 111.00
CA VAL A 14 -24.75 51.63 110.98
C VAL A 14 -24.20 50.89 109.76
N ALA A 15 -24.72 49.71 109.43
CA ALA A 15 -24.33 48.97 108.23
C ALA A 15 -24.67 49.72 106.94
N SER A 16 -25.84 50.36 106.86
CA SER A 16 -26.20 51.19 105.71
C SER A 16 -25.32 52.43 105.61
N LEU A 17 -24.97 53.06 106.74
CA LEU A 17 -24.05 54.21 106.79
C LEU A 17 -22.65 53.81 106.30
N VAL A 18 -22.13 52.67 106.75
CA VAL A 18 -20.83 52.13 106.30
C VAL A 18 -20.88 51.76 104.82
N ALA A 19 -21.97 51.13 104.34
CA ALA A 19 -22.15 50.84 102.92
C ALA A 19 -22.17 52.12 102.07
N LEU A 20 -22.89 53.15 102.52
CA LEU A 20 -22.95 54.45 101.85
C LEU A 20 -21.57 55.13 101.81
N LEU A 21 -20.76 54.95 102.86
CA LEU A 21 -19.40 55.47 102.93
C LEU A 21 -18.46 54.74 101.96
N LEU A 22 -18.67 53.44 101.72
CA LEU A 22 -17.84 52.62 100.82
C LEU A 22 -18.19 52.81 99.34
N VAL A 23 -19.45 53.05 98.99
CA VAL A 23 -19.91 53.29 97.61
C VAL A 23 -19.02 54.29 96.83
N PRO A 24 -18.68 55.49 97.34
CA PRO A 24 -17.83 56.43 96.61
C PRO A 24 -16.38 55.93 96.44
N LEU A 25 -15.87 55.04 97.30
CA LEU A 25 -14.54 54.44 97.12
C LEU A 25 -14.54 53.41 95.98
N LEU A 26 -15.56 52.55 95.92
CA LEU A 26 -15.68 51.55 94.86
C LEU A 26 -15.96 52.21 93.50
N TRP A 27 -16.81 53.24 93.45
CA TRP A 27 -17.10 53.99 92.22
C TRP A 27 -15.83 54.64 91.63
N ARG A 28 -15.01 55.27 92.47
CA ARG A 28 -13.72 55.87 92.06
C ARG A 28 -12.77 54.83 91.46
N LYS A 29 -12.75 53.61 91.99
CA LYS A 29 -11.88 52.53 91.49
C LYS A 29 -12.38 51.96 90.16
N ALA A 30 -13.69 51.72 90.04
CA ALA A 30 -14.31 51.26 88.80
C ALA A 30 -14.14 52.28 87.66
N GLN A 31 -14.33 53.57 87.95
CA GLN A 31 -14.17 54.64 86.98
C GLN A 31 -12.72 54.78 86.51
N ARG A 32 -11.72 54.55 87.39
CA ARG A 32 -10.30 54.56 87.00
C ARG A 32 -9.96 53.39 86.07
N LEU A 33 -10.50 52.20 86.32
CA LEU A 33 -10.30 51.05 85.44
C LEU A 33 -10.96 51.28 84.07
N ALA A 34 -12.23 51.70 84.07
CA ALA A 34 -12.96 52.01 82.83
C ALA A 34 -12.28 53.12 82.02
N ARG A 35 -11.75 54.16 82.69
CA ARG A 35 -10.99 55.22 82.02
C ARG A 35 -9.68 54.68 81.43
N ARG A 36 -8.96 53.83 82.15
CA ARG A 36 -7.71 53.23 81.68
C ARG A 36 -7.93 52.32 80.46
N ASP A 37 -9.00 51.53 80.46
CA ASP A 37 -9.30 50.63 79.35
C ASP A 37 -9.82 51.40 78.13
N PHE A 38 -10.60 52.47 78.34
CA PHE A 38 -11.05 53.36 77.29
C PHE A 38 -9.90 54.16 76.66
N ASP A 39 -9.00 54.71 77.48
CA ASP A 39 -7.80 55.42 77.03
C ASP A 39 -6.80 54.47 76.34
N ALA A 40 -6.86 53.16 76.62
CA ALA A 40 -6.06 52.14 75.92
C ALA A 40 -6.69 51.68 74.58
N THR A 41 -8.01 51.87 74.40
CA THR A 41 -8.73 51.43 73.19
C THR A 41 -8.89 52.58 72.19
N ILE A 42 -8.92 53.82 72.65
CA ILE A 42 -8.95 54.99 71.78
C ILE A 42 -7.53 55.36 71.38
N PRO A 43 -7.24 55.60 70.09
CA PRO A 43 -5.93 56.09 69.67
C PRO A 43 -5.65 57.41 70.38
N ALA A 44 -4.68 57.39 71.28
CA ALA A 44 -4.43 58.49 72.22
C ALA A 44 -3.69 59.67 71.55
N SER A 45 -3.25 59.49 70.29
CA SER A 45 -2.49 60.48 69.53
C SER A 45 -2.88 60.55 68.05
N VAL A 46 -2.89 61.77 67.50
CA VAL A 46 -3.07 62.05 66.05
C VAL A 46 -2.04 61.28 65.19
N LYS A 47 -0.86 60.98 65.75
CA LYS A 47 0.18 60.21 65.05
C LYS A 47 -0.22 58.75 64.83
N GLU A 48 -0.88 58.12 65.80
CA GLU A 48 -1.34 56.72 65.72
C GLU A 48 -2.49 56.59 64.70
N ILE A 49 -3.46 57.52 64.72
CA ILE A 49 -4.55 57.57 63.73
C ILE A 49 -3.99 57.69 62.30
N ARG A 50 -2.97 58.53 62.09
CA ARG A 50 -2.31 58.65 60.77
C ARG A 50 -1.59 57.37 60.38
N GLY A 51 -0.92 56.71 61.32
CA GLY A 51 -0.28 55.41 61.10
C GLY A 51 -1.27 54.32 60.71
N GLU A 52 -2.44 54.26 61.36
CA GLU A 52 -3.51 53.31 61.02
C GLU A 52 -4.11 53.60 59.63
N ILE A 53 -4.35 54.87 59.30
CA ILE A 53 -4.84 55.26 57.96
C ILE A 53 -3.82 54.88 56.89
N ASP A 54 -2.53 55.15 57.13
CA ASP A 54 -1.48 54.80 56.19
C ASP A 54 -1.29 53.27 56.10
N ALA A 55 -1.49 52.53 57.19
CA ALA A 55 -1.52 51.06 57.18
C ALA A 55 -2.69 50.52 56.35
N VAL A 56 -3.91 51.05 56.52
CA VAL A 56 -5.09 50.67 55.71
C VAL A 56 -4.89 51.00 54.23
N ARG A 57 -4.28 52.15 53.92
CA ARG A 57 -3.91 52.51 52.54
C ARG A 57 -2.88 51.55 51.98
N ALA A 58 -1.88 51.17 52.77
CA ALA A 58 -0.86 50.21 52.36
C ALA A 58 -1.49 48.83 52.09
N THR A 59 -2.34 48.32 52.98
CA THR A 59 -3.02 47.02 52.78
C THR A 59 -3.92 47.05 51.54
N ALA A 60 -4.69 48.12 51.34
CA ALA A 60 -5.52 48.28 50.15
C ALA A 60 -4.66 48.32 48.86
N ALA A 61 -3.53 49.04 48.88
CA ALA A 61 -2.60 49.08 47.76
C ALA A 61 -1.97 47.71 47.46
N PHE A 62 -1.59 46.95 48.50
CA PHE A 62 -1.06 45.59 48.33
C PHE A 62 -2.12 44.61 47.82
N GLU A 63 -3.34 44.66 48.34
CA GLU A 63 -4.45 43.83 47.87
C GLU A 63 -4.79 44.13 46.41
N MET A 64 -4.89 45.42 46.05
CA MET A 64 -5.07 45.85 44.67
C MET A 64 -3.96 45.30 43.79
N ARG A 65 -2.69 45.51 44.15
CA ARG A 65 -1.55 45.00 43.37
C ARG A 65 -1.56 43.47 43.26
N ARG A 66 -1.91 42.75 44.32
CA ARG A 66 -2.02 41.29 44.31
C ARG A 66 -3.12 40.82 43.37
N THR A 67 -4.27 41.50 43.33
CA THR A 67 -5.36 41.16 42.40
C THR A 67 -5.00 41.50 40.96
N GLU A 68 -4.28 42.60 40.73
CA GLU A 68 -3.75 42.94 39.41
C GLU A 68 -2.77 41.89 38.89
N ILE A 69 -1.84 41.43 39.74
CA ILE A 69 -0.88 40.38 39.38
C ILE A 69 -1.60 39.09 39.03
N ARG A 70 -2.54 38.63 39.87
CA ARG A 70 -3.34 37.43 39.58
C ARG A 70 -4.17 37.56 38.31
N ALA A 71 -4.73 38.74 38.06
CA ALA A 71 -5.47 39.00 36.83
C ALA A 71 -4.55 39.02 35.60
N ALA A 72 -3.32 39.51 35.73
CA ALA A 72 -2.31 39.47 34.68
C ALA A 72 -1.87 38.03 34.39
N GLU A 73 -1.56 37.23 35.41
CA GLU A 73 -1.21 35.81 35.28
C GLU A 73 -2.34 35.02 34.61
N ALA A 74 -3.59 35.19 35.05
CA ALA A 74 -4.74 34.51 34.45
C ALA A 74 -5.01 34.93 32.99
N ARG A 75 -4.68 36.18 32.63
CA ARG A 75 -4.74 36.63 31.23
C ARG A 75 -3.64 35.98 30.41
N GLU A 76 -2.42 35.91 30.94
CA GLU A 76 -1.29 35.29 30.26
C GLU A 76 -1.53 33.80 30.00
N THR A 77 -2.00 33.04 31.00
CA THR A 77 -2.38 31.63 30.82
C THR A 77 -3.48 31.49 29.78
N GLY A 78 -4.52 32.33 29.85
CA GLY A 78 -5.60 32.30 28.86
C GLY A 78 -5.15 32.67 27.44
N VAL A 79 -4.10 33.48 27.26
CA VAL A 79 -3.52 33.75 25.93
C VAL A 79 -2.76 32.52 25.43
N ARG A 80 -1.97 31.88 26.30
CA ARG A 80 -1.22 30.66 25.96
C ARG A 80 -2.16 29.51 25.57
N GLU A 81 -3.18 29.24 26.38
CA GLU A 81 -4.18 28.21 26.11
C GLU A 81 -4.92 28.45 24.78
N ARG A 82 -5.26 29.70 24.46
CA ARG A 82 -5.89 30.04 23.17
C ARG A 82 -4.93 29.87 21.99
N ALA A 83 -3.66 30.19 22.16
CA ALA A 83 -2.66 29.98 21.12
C ALA A 83 -2.44 28.48 20.86
N GLU A 84 -2.37 27.66 21.91
CA GLU A 84 -2.28 26.21 21.82
C GLU A 84 -3.53 25.61 21.17
N ALA A 85 -4.73 26.04 21.59
CA ALA A 85 -5.98 25.61 20.97
C ALA A 85 -6.04 25.98 19.47
N GLY A 86 -5.57 27.19 19.10
CA GLY A 86 -5.45 27.61 17.71
C GLY A 86 -4.52 26.71 16.90
N ARG A 87 -3.35 26.36 17.46
CA ARG A 87 -2.40 25.43 16.83
C ARG A 87 -3.01 24.05 16.62
N VAL A 88 -3.65 23.49 17.64
CA VAL A 88 -4.29 22.17 17.59
C VAL A 88 -5.43 22.14 16.57
N LEU A 89 -6.19 23.24 16.44
CA LEU A 89 -7.25 23.34 15.42
C LEU A 89 -6.69 23.31 13.99
N VAL A 90 -5.58 24.02 13.74
CA VAL A 90 -4.91 24.00 12.43
C VAL A 90 -4.39 22.59 12.12
N GLU A 91 -3.69 21.98 13.08
CA GLU A 91 -3.16 20.61 12.91
C GLU A 91 -4.29 19.59 12.65
N ASN A 92 -5.41 19.68 13.37
CA ASN A 92 -6.58 18.84 13.10
C ASN A 92 -7.19 19.12 11.71
N GLY A 93 -7.20 20.37 11.25
CA GLY A 93 -7.63 20.73 9.91
C GLY A 93 -6.75 20.11 8.83
N ASP A 94 -5.43 20.19 9.00
CA ASP A 94 -4.46 19.58 8.09
C ASP A 94 -4.58 18.05 8.07
N LEU A 95 -4.72 17.42 9.24
CA LEU A 95 -4.92 15.98 9.35
C LEU A 95 -6.20 15.52 8.65
N ARG A 96 -7.31 16.24 8.81
CA ARG A 96 -8.58 15.95 8.10
C ARG A 96 -8.47 16.11 6.60
N THR A 97 -7.71 17.10 6.13
CA THR A 97 -7.46 17.30 4.70
C THR A 97 -6.63 16.15 4.13
N ARG A 98 -5.56 15.74 4.82
CA ARG A 98 -4.78 14.55 4.43
C ARG A 98 -5.62 13.28 4.46
N GLN A 99 -6.50 13.14 5.44
CA GLN A 99 -7.41 12.00 5.53
C GLN A 99 -8.35 11.95 4.31
N SER A 100 -8.99 13.07 3.93
CA SER A 100 -9.87 13.09 2.76
C SER A 100 -9.12 12.87 1.45
N GLU A 101 -7.89 13.36 1.33
CA GLU A 101 -7.01 13.09 0.19
C GLU A 101 -6.66 11.60 0.08
N LEU A 102 -6.31 10.95 1.20
CA LEU A 102 -6.01 9.53 1.25
C LEU A 102 -7.26 8.68 0.94
N GLU A 103 -8.43 9.05 1.45
CA GLU A 103 -9.70 8.40 1.13
C GLU A 103 -10.04 8.52 -0.37
N ALA A 104 -9.79 9.69 -0.97
CA ALA A 104 -9.94 9.90 -2.41
C ALA A 104 -8.92 9.07 -3.23
N GLU A 105 -7.71 8.86 -2.71
CA GLU A 105 -6.71 8.02 -3.38
C GLU A 105 -7.06 6.52 -3.27
N LEU A 106 -7.57 6.07 -2.12
CA LEU A 106 -8.05 4.70 -1.92
C LEU A 106 -9.21 4.40 -2.86
N THR A 107 -10.23 5.25 -2.91
CA THR A 107 -11.37 5.06 -3.83
C THR A 107 -10.95 5.02 -5.30
N ARG A 108 -9.97 5.84 -5.72
CA ARG A 108 -9.39 5.75 -7.07
C ARG A 108 -8.66 4.43 -7.30
N ARG A 109 -7.91 3.94 -6.31
CA ARG A 109 -7.22 2.64 -6.41
C ARG A 109 -8.21 1.49 -6.47
N ASP A 110 -9.27 1.51 -5.67
CA ASP A 110 -10.30 0.48 -5.68
C ASP A 110 -11.01 0.42 -7.04
N GLN A 111 -11.33 1.58 -7.62
CA GLN A 111 -11.87 1.65 -8.98
C GLN A 111 -10.90 1.11 -10.03
N ALA A 112 -9.61 1.41 -9.91
CA ALA A 112 -8.59 0.89 -10.81
C ALA A 112 -8.44 -0.63 -10.68
N ILE A 113 -8.49 -1.17 -9.46
CA ILE A 113 -8.45 -2.61 -9.19
C ILE A 113 -9.68 -3.29 -9.81
N ALA A 114 -10.89 -2.80 -9.52
CA ALA A 114 -12.12 -3.37 -10.06
C ALA A 114 -12.12 -3.41 -11.60
N HIS A 115 -11.65 -2.34 -12.24
CA HIS A 115 -11.52 -2.29 -13.70
C HIS A 115 -10.42 -3.21 -14.24
N LEU A 116 -9.32 -3.41 -13.50
CA LEU A 116 -8.30 -4.41 -13.89
C LEU A 116 -8.81 -5.83 -13.73
N GLU A 117 -9.57 -6.13 -12.67
CA GLU A 117 -10.23 -7.42 -12.47
C GLU A 117 -11.24 -7.71 -13.59
N GLU A 118 -12.07 -6.74 -13.96
CA GLU A 118 -12.99 -6.85 -15.09
C GLU A 118 -12.23 -7.18 -16.39
N ARG A 119 -11.14 -6.46 -16.68
CA ARG A 119 -10.29 -6.76 -17.85
C ARG A 119 -9.66 -8.15 -17.80
N LEU A 120 -9.22 -8.60 -16.63
CA LEU A 120 -8.67 -9.95 -16.47
C LEU A 120 -9.73 -11.01 -16.71
N THR A 121 -10.96 -10.81 -16.23
CA THR A 121 -12.07 -11.74 -16.50
C THR A 121 -12.45 -11.76 -17.98
N ALA A 122 -12.47 -10.62 -18.66
CA ALA A 122 -12.73 -10.54 -20.10
C ALA A 122 -11.64 -11.26 -20.91
N LEU A 123 -10.36 -11.00 -20.61
CA LEU A 123 -9.23 -11.67 -21.27
C LEU A 123 -9.20 -13.17 -20.99
N ALA A 124 -9.60 -13.60 -19.78
CA ALA A 124 -9.74 -15.02 -19.48
C ALA A 124 -10.83 -15.67 -20.34
N GLY A 125 -11.98 -14.99 -20.52
CA GLY A 125 -13.03 -15.43 -21.43
C GLY A 125 -12.55 -15.55 -22.88
N GLU A 126 -11.91 -14.50 -23.42
CA GLU A 126 -11.33 -14.53 -24.78
C GLU A 126 -10.31 -15.66 -24.98
N ARG A 127 -9.48 -15.91 -23.95
CA ARG A 127 -8.51 -17.00 -23.97
C ARG A 127 -9.20 -18.35 -24.07
N ASP A 128 -10.27 -18.56 -23.31
CA ASP A 128 -11.00 -19.82 -23.26
C ASP A 128 -11.75 -20.08 -24.58
N GLU A 129 -12.38 -19.05 -25.16
CA GLU A 129 -12.98 -19.12 -26.51
C GLU A 129 -11.94 -19.47 -27.59
N LEU A 130 -10.76 -18.85 -27.52
CA LEU A 130 -9.66 -19.15 -28.45
C LEU A 130 -9.13 -20.58 -28.27
N HIS A 131 -9.12 -21.10 -27.04
CA HIS A 131 -8.77 -22.49 -26.78
C HIS A 131 -9.78 -23.47 -27.36
N GLU A 132 -11.08 -23.22 -27.18
CA GLU A 132 -12.15 -24.03 -27.76
C GLU A 132 -12.07 -24.04 -29.28
N THR A 133 -11.95 -22.85 -29.90
CA THR A 133 -11.80 -22.71 -31.35
C THR A 133 -10.57 -23.46 -31.88
N ARG A 134 -9.44 -23.42 -31.15
CA ARG A 134 -8.22 -24.18 -31.52
C ARG A 134 -8.42 -25.69 -31.40
N GLN A 135 -9.16 -26.16 -30.41
CA GLN A 135 -9.47 -27.58 -30.25
C GLN A 135 -10.39 -28.06 -31.38
N GLU A 136 -11.47 -27.34 -31.66
CA GLU A 136 -12.35 -27.67 -32.79
C GLU A 136 -11.60 -27.72 -34.12
N LEU A 137 -10.72 -26.75 -34.39
CA LEU A 137 -9.94 -26.73 -35.62
C LEU A 137 -8.97 -27.91 -35.68
N ARG A 138 -8.35 -28.27 -34.55
CA ARG A 138 -7.48 -29.45 -34.47
C ARG A 138 -8.28 -30.73 -34.76
N ASP A 139 -9.47 -30.87 -34.21
CA ASP A 139 -10.32 -32.05 -34.45
C ASP A 139 -10.76 -32.13 -35.91
N LYS A 140 -11.17 -31.00 -36.50
CA LYS A 140 -11.50 -30.90 -37.94
C LYS A 140 -10.30 -31.30 -38.80
N LEU A 141 -9.09 -30.83 -38.47
CA LEU A 141 -7.86 -31.22 -39.18
C LEU A 141 -7.54 -32.71 -39.02
N GLN A 142 -7.75 -33.31 -37.84
CA GLN A 142 -7.58 -34.75 -37.64
C GLN A 142 -8.57 -35.56 -38.48
N VAL A 143 -9.83 -35.13 -38.58
CA VAL A 143 -10.82 -35.78 -39.44
C VAL A 143 -10.38 -35.71 -40.90
N ARG A 144 -9.95 -34.53 -41.39
CA ARG A 144 -9.45 -34.39 -42.77
C ARG A 144 -8.19 -35.21 -43.03
N ALA A 145 -7.27 -35.30 -42.07
CA ALA A 145 -6.10 -36.15 -42.19
C ALA A 145 -6.50 -37.63 -42.39
N ARG A 146 -7.45 -38.14 -41.60
CA ARG A 146 -7.99 -39.50 -41.78
C ARG A 146 -8.67 -39.70 -43.13
N GLU A 147 -9.43 -38.73 -43.61
CA GLU A 147 -10.05 -38.79 -44.94
C GLU A 147 -8.98 -38.87 -46.04
N LEU A 148 -7.90 -38.11 -45.93
CA LEU A 148 -6.78 -38.16 -46.87
C LEU A 148 -6.04 -39.50 -46.80
N ASP A 149 -5.85 -40.06 -45.61
CA ASP A 149 -5.22 -41.38 -45.44
C ASP A 149 -6.07 -42.49 -46.08
N LEU A 150 -7.40 -42.44 -45.89
CA LEU A 150 -8.34 -43.36 -46.54
C LEU A 150 -8.29 -43.23 -48.06
N LEU A 151 -8.32 -42.00 -48.57
CA LEU A 151 -8.26 -41.75 -50.02
C LEU A 151 -6.91 -42.18 -50.62
N ALA A 152 -5.81 -41.99 -49.90
CA ALA A 152 -4.49 -42.46 -50.30
C ALA A 152 -4.42 -43.99 -50.36
N ALA A 153 -5.02 -44.69 -49.39
CA ALA A 153 -5.13 -46.14 -49.40
C ALA A 153 -5.98 -46.65 -50.57
N GLU A 154 -7.10 -45.98 -50.87
CA GLU A 154 -7.94 -46.31 -52.04
C GLU A 154 -7.16 -46.11 -53.35
N PHE A 155 -6.43 -44.99 -53.51
CA PHE A 155 -5.58 -44.76 -54.68
C PHE A 155 -4.47 -45.80 -54.83
N GLN A 156 -3.88 -46.27 -53.73
CA GLN A 156 -2.90 -47.37 -53.76
C GLN A 156 -3.54 -48.67 -54.24
N ALA A 157 -4.70 -49.04 -53.71
CA ALA A 157 -5.43 -50.24 -54.15
C ALA A 157 -5.80 -50.16 -55.65
N LEU A 158 -6.25 -49.00 -56.14
CA LEU A 158 -6.54 -48.80 -57.57
C LEU A 158 -5.28 -48.93 -58.43
N ARG A 159 -4.13 -48.43 -57.96
CA ARG A 159 -2.84 -48.59 -58.65
C ARG A 159 -2.42 -50.05 -58.72
N GLU A 160 -2.55 -50.80 -57.64
CA GLU A 160 -2.25 -52.24 -57.61
C GLU A 160 -3.11 -53.00 -58.64
N VAL A 161 -4.42 -52.75 -58.69
CA VAL A 161 -5.31 -53.35 -59.70
C VAL A 161 -4.91 -52.97 -61.12
N ALA A 162 -4.55 -51.70 -61.37
CA ALA A 162 -4.12 -51.25 -62.68
C ALA A 162 -2.79 -51.88 -63.12
N ASP A 163 -1.83 -52.02 -62.20
CA ASP A 163 -0.55 -52.68 -62.47
C ASP A 163 -0.72 -54.18 -62.67
N GLU A 164 -1.65 -54.83 -61.95
CA GLU A 164 -2.02 -56.22 -62.18
C GLU A 164 -2.65 -56.40 -63.57
N GLN A 165 -3.57 -55.53 -63.98
CA GLN A 165 -4.14 -55.54 -65.34
C GLN A 165 -3.07 -55.29 -66.42
N ARG A 166 -2.15 -54.34 -66.22
CA ARG A 166 -1.03 -54.10 -67.14
C ARG A 166 -0.12 -55.30 -67.27
N SER A 167 0.23 -55.95 -66.16
CA SER A 167 1.06 -57.16 -66.18
C SER A 167 0.34 -58.32 -66.88
N ALA A 168 -0.97 -58.47 -66.69
CA ALA A 168 -1.79 -59.46 -67.37
C ALA A 168 -1.88 -59.21 -68.88
N LEU A 169 -2.01 -57.94 -69.30
CA LEU A 169 -1.97 -57.55 -70.71
C LEU A 169 -0.60 -57.85 -71.33
N ALA A 170 0.50 -57.48 -70.68
CA ALA A 170 1.85 -57.80 -71.15
C ALA A 170 2.09 -59.33 -71.26
N ALA A 171 1.57 -60.10 -70.30
CA ALA A 171 1.59 -61.56 -70.35
C ALA A 171 0.73 -62.12 -71.50
N ALA A 172 -0.41 -61.51 -71.80
CA ALA A 172 -1.24 -61.89 -72.95
C ALA A 172 -0.58 -61.54 -74.29
N GLU A 173 0.02 -60.36 -74.40
CA GLU A 173 0.77 -59.91 -75.59
C GLU A 173 1.96 -60.83 -75.89
N THR A 174 2.78 -61.15 -74.88
CA THR A 174 3.88 -62.12 -75.04
C THR A 174 3.38 -63.50 -75.48
N ARG A 175 2.22 -63.94 -74.98
CA ARG A 175 1.56 -65.18 -75.42
C ARG A 175 1.10 -65.11 -76.87
N ILE A 176 0.54 -63.98 -77.30
CA ILE A 176 0.15 -63.74 -78.71
C ILE A 176 1.40 -63.79 -79.60
N LEU A 177 2.48 -63.11 -79.22
CA LEU A 177 3.75 -63.14 -79.95
C LEU A 177 4.28 -64.57 -80.09
N HIS A 178 4.35 -65.32 -78.99
CA HIS A 178 4.81 -66.71 -79.00
C HIS A 178 3.93 -67.61 -79.89
N LEU A 179 2.60 -67.48 -79.83
CA LEU A 179 1.68 -68.23 -80.70
C LEU A 179 1.84 -67.84 -82.18
N SER A 180 2.12 -66.57 -82.46
CA SER A 180 2.37 -66.10 -83.83
C SER A 180 3.67 -66.64 -84.41
N ASP A 181 4.73 -66.73 -83.61
CA ASP A 181 6.01 -67.35 -84.00
C ASP A 181 5.88 -68.87 -84.16
N ALA A 182 5.09 -69.53 -83.31
CA ALA A 182 4.75 -70.95 -83.46
C ALA A 182 3.99 -71.22 -84.77
N LYS A 183 3.03 -70.36 -85.14
CA LYS A 183 2.35 -70.45 -86.45
C LYS A 183 3.32 -70.21 -87.62
N ARG A 184 4.25 -69.27 -87.49
CA ARG A 184 5.25 -68.95 -88.52
C ARG A 184 6.28 -70.07 -88.70
N SER A 185 6.68 -70.74 -87.63
CA SER A 185 7.58 -71.91 -87.69
C SER A 185 6.86 -73.16 -88.20
N ALA A 186 5.58 -73.38 -87.87
CA ALA A 186 4.79 -74.46 -88.46
C ALA A 186 4.54 -74.27 -89.98
N ALA A 187 4.56 -73.03 -90.48
CA ALA A 187 4.53 -72.74 -91.91
C ALA A 187 5.85 -73.05 -92.65
N LYS A 188 6.87 -73.52 -91.94
CA LYS A 188 8.20 -73.88 -92.47
C LYS A 188 8.47 -75.34 -92.03
N THR A 189 8.29 -76.36 -92.88
CA THR A 189 9.31 -77.13 -93.69
C THR A 189 8.87 -78.64 -93.74
N PRO A 190 9.33 -79.62 -94.61
CA PRO A 190 10.51 -79.71 -95.53
C PRO A 190 10.25 -80.17 -97.01
N GLU A 191 11.11 -79.93 -98.03
CA GLU A 191 12.41 -80.59 -98.43
C GLU A 191 12.96 -79.99 -99.80
N PRO A 192 14.13 -80.35 -100.43
CA PRO A 192 15.56 -80.46 -100.03
C PRO A 192 16.61 -79.61 -100.87
N ALA A 193 17.89 -79.65 -100.42
CA ALA A 193 19.25 -79.08 -100.75
C ALA A 193 19.72 -78.88 -102.24
N PRO A 194 20.89 -78.25 -102.62
CA PRO A 194 22.22 -78.23 -101.92
C PRO A 194 23.29 -77.06 -102.10
N SER A 195 24.22 -76.98 -101.10
CA SER A 195 25.69 -76.61 -101.13
C SER A 195 26.22 -75.14 -101.38
N PRO A 196 27.53 -74.80 -101.21
CA PRO A 196 28.16 -74.28 -99.96
C PRO A 196 29.14 -73.06 -100.12
N SER A 197 29.53 -72.36 -99.04
CA SER A 197 30.86 -71.71 -98.80
C SER A 197 30.84 -70.83 -97.52
N LEU A 198 31.63 -71.17 -96.48
CA LEU A 198 32.91 -70.54 -96.05
C LEU A 198 32.79 -69.00 -95.91
N SER A 199 32.81 -68.38 -94.72
CA SER A 199 34.01 -68.13 -93.90
C SER A 199 33.67 -67.47 -92.54
N THR A 200 34.53 -67.75 -91.55
CA THR A 200 34.71 -67.37 -90.12
C THR A 200 35.01 -65.88 -89.81
N PRO A 201 35.36 -65.46 -88.56
CA PRO A 201 34.75 -65.71 -87.23
C PRO A 201 34.65 -64.40 -86.37
N SER A 202 33.92 -64.39 -85.26
CA SER A 202 34.41 -63.79 -83.99
C SER A 202 33.48 -64.08 -82.83
N ALA A 203 34.07 -64.42 -81.70
CA ALA A 203 33.49 -65.12 -80.57
C ALA A 203 32.94 -64.18 -79.47
N ALA A 204 31.96 -64.73 -78.74
CA ALA A 204 31.56 -64.34 -77.39
C ALA A 204 32.74 -64.49 -76.39
N PRO A 205 32.69 -64.03 -75.11
CA PRO A 205 31.68 -64.50 -74.13
C PRO A 205 31.16 -63.50 -73.07
N ILE A 206 29.93 -63.80 -72.60
CA ILE A 206 29.46 -63.92 -71.20
C ILE A 206 29.56 -62.71 -70.23
N GLY A 207 28.40 -62.32 -69.66
CA GLY A 207 28.24 -62.24 -68.20
C GLY A 207 27.64 -60.96 -67.58
N VAL A 208 26.41 -61.09 -67.05
CA VAL A 208 25.79 -60.45 -65.84
C VAL A 208 25.60 -58.92 -65.81
N PRO A 209 24.45 -58.38 -65.31
CA PRO A 209 24.42 -57.04 -64.74
C PRO A 209 24.31 -57.07 -63.21
N ALA A 210 25.24 -56.38 -62.56
CA ALA A 210 25.24 -56.08 -61.14
C ALA A 210 24.64 -54.70 -60.88
N ILE A 211 23.85 -54.62 -59.81
CA ILE A 211 23.24 -53.43 -59.25
C ILE A 211 24.14 -53.01 -58.07
N ALA A 212 24.69 -51.79 -58.07
CA ALA A 212 25.00 -50.98 -56.87
C ALA A 212 25.90 -49.76 -57.17
N ALA A 213 25.48 -48.59 -56.69
CA ALA A 213 26.27 -47.50 -56.06
C ALA A 213 25.29 -46.32 -55.87
N SER A 214 24.83 -45.90 -54.69
CA SER A 214 25.47 -45.55 -53.41
C SER A 214 26.33 -44.27 -53.47
N THR A 215 25.77 -43.23 -52.83
CA THR A 215 26.36 -42.31 -51.82
C THR A 215 27.59 -41.47 -52.15
N ALA A 216 27.47 -40.16 -51.88
CA ALA A 216 28.30 -39.35 -50.94
C ALA A 216 28.05 -37.85 -51.26
N ASP A 217 27.54 -37.06 -50.32
CA ASP A 217 28.28 -36.14 -49.42
C ASP A 217 28.84 -34.91 -50.18
N GLY A 218 28.73 -33.66 -49.77
CA GLY A 218 28.26 -33.01 -48.55
C GLY A 218 28.74 -31.54 -48.59
N GLU A 219 28.15 -30.68 -47.74
CA GLU A 219 28.76 -29.45 -47.20
C GLU A 219 28.93 -28.22 -48.13
N THR A 220 28.81 -26.94 -47.73
CA THR A 220 28.55 -26.20 -46.48
C THR A 220 28.27 -24.71 -46.84
N SER A 221 27.66 -23.96 -45.90
CA SER A 221 27.87 -22.53 -45.54
C SER A 221 28.11 -21.47 -46.63
N GLY A 222 27.56 -20.25 -46.63
CA GLY A 222 26.88 -19.45 -45.62
C GLY A 222 27.07 -17.96 -45.97
N ARG A 223 26.19 -17.11 -45.40
CA ARG A 223 26.43 -15.70 -45.00
C ARG A 223 26.55 -14.57 -46.05
N ALA A 224 25.48 -13.75 -46.04
CA ALA A 224 25.40 -12.29 -45.84
C ALA A 224 26.20 -11.25 -46.68
N LEU A 225 25.55 -10.07 -46.73
CA LEU A 225 26.00 -8.70 -47.06
C LEU A 225 25.81 -8.30 -48.53
N ASP A 226 24.86 -7.42 -48.83
CA ASP A 226 24.88 -5.95 -48.73
C ASP A 226 25.63 -5.31 -49.91
N ALA A 227 24.89 -4.66 -50.81
CA ALA A 227 25.41 -3.64 -51.72
C ALA A 227 24.28 -2.86 -52.42
N SER A 228 24.44 -1.55 -52.29
CA SER A 228 23.67 -0.41 -52.77
C SER A 228 23.72 -0.17 -54.30
N ASP A 229 22.95 0.86 -54.68
CA ASP A 229 23.03 1.68 -55.89
C ASP A 229 22.33 1.18 -57.17
N ALA A 230 21.22 1.82 -57.53
CA ALA A 230 21.24 2.95 -58.47
C ALA A 230 19.81 3.38 -58.83
N SER A 231 19.54 4.67 -58.68
CA SER A 231 18.26 5.36 -58.93
C SER A 231 18.06 5.69 -60.45
N PRO A 232 17.11 6.58 -60.85
CA PRO A 232 15.86 6.19 -61.49
C PRO A 232 15.69 6.79 -62.91
N SER A 233 14.66 6.37 -63.64
CA SER A 233 14.25 7.02 -64.90
C SER A 233 12.85 7.61 -64.82
N SER A 234 12.83 8.89 -65.16
CA SER A 234 11.76 9.86 -65.42
C SER A 234 10.62 9.41 -66.32
N VAL A 235 9.42 9.95 -66.11
CA VAL A 235 8.65 10.69 -67.13
C VAL A 235 7.83 11.79 -66.45
N ALA A 236 7.98 13.01 -66.95
CA ALA A 236 7.23 14.20 -66.58
C ALA A 236 6.14 14.49 -67.63
N LEU A 237 4.99 15.03 -67.21
CA LEU A 237 4.12 15.84 -68.07
C LEU A 237 3.71 17.13 -67.35
N SER A 238 4.28 18.23 -67.87
CA SER A 238 3.75 19.56 -68.20
C SER A 238 2.84 20.38 -67.25
N ALA A 239 3.17 21.67 -67.26
CA ALA A 239 2.84 22.76 -66.35
C ALA A 239 1.52 23.55 -66.65
N PRO A 240 1.08 24.45 -65.73
CA PRO A 240 -0.13 25.28 -65.85
C PRO A 240 0.11 26.73 -66.32
N VAL A 241 -0.98 27.41 -66.69
CA VAL A 241 -1.13 28.82 -67.15
C VAL A 241 -1.22 29.82 -65.96
N PRO A 242 -0.81 31.12 -66.07
CA PRO A 242 -0.66 32.03 -64.92
C PRO A 242 -1.71 33.17 -64.78
N VAL A 243 -1.61 33.88 -63.62
CA VAL A 243 -2.04 35.23 -63.13
C VAL A 243 -3.49 35.51 -62.64
N PRO A 244 -3.75 36.49 -61.71
CA PRO A 244 -2.87 37.22 -60.76
C PRO A 244 -3.42 37.47 -59.31
N ALA A 245 -2.49 37.89 -58.43
CA ALA A 245 -2.56 38.78 -57.24
C ALA A 245 -3.85 38.99 -56.42
N LEU A 246 -3.76 38.78 -55.10
CA LEU A 246 -3.81 39.81 -54.03
C LEU A 246 -4.03 39.15 -52.66
N SER A 247 -3.05 39.29 -51.75
CA SER A 247 -3.22 39.76 -50.35
C SER A 247 -2.07 39.26 -49.47
N GLN A 248 -1.26 40.22 -49.02
CA GLN A 248 -0.29 40.05 -47.95
C GLN A 248 -1.04 39.64 -46.67
N ARG A 249 -0.62 38.55 -46.03
CA ARG A 249 -0.98 38.27 -44.64
C ARG A 249 0.20 37.61 -43.94
N GLU A 250 0.95 38.46 -43.25
CA GLU A 250 1.77 38.23 -42.06
C GLU A 250 1.88 36.76 -41.61
N THR A 251 3.06 36.17 -41.83
CA THR A 251 3.48 34.95 -41.13
C THR A 251 3.66 35.26 -39.65
N ARG A 252 2.58 35.14 -38.87
CA ARG A 252 2.68 35.03 -37.41
C ARG A 252 3.37 33.72 -37.07
N GLU A 253 4.42 33.83 -36.26
CA GLU A 253 5.14 32.74 -35.61
C GLU A 253 4.18 31.68 -35.08
N ALA A 254 4.26 30.47 -35.63
CA ALA A 254 3.57 29.32 -35.11
C ALA A 254 4.20 28.96 -33.75
N GLY A 255 3.52 29.34 -32.65
CA GLY A 255 3.91 28.94 -31.31
C GLY A 255 4.02 27.42 -31.16
N PRO A 256 4.87 26.92 -30.23
CA PRO A 256 5.19 25.50 -30.15
C PRO A 256 3.92 24.69 -29.89
N SER A 257 3.68 23.73 -30.80
CA SER A 257 2.61 22.73 -30.71
C SER A 257 2.50 22.13 -29.31
N GLY A 258 1.27 21.88 -28.85
CA GLY A 258 1.00 21.34 -27.52
C GLY A 258 1.76 20.05 -27.21
N SER A 259 2.10 19.25 -28.23
CA SER A 259 2.94 18.06 -28.07
C SER A 259 4.39 18.39 -27.68
N ASN A 260 4.94 19.49 -28.19
CA ASN A 260 6.28 19.96 -27.82
C ASN A 260 6.31 20.55 -26.41
N ARG A 261 5.24 21.22 -25.98
CA ARG A 261 5.11 21.68 -24.58
C ARG A 261 5.00 20.51 -23.62
N LEU A 262 4.24 19.47 -23.99
CA LEU A 262 4.12 18.26 -23.18
C LEU A 262 5.45 17.50 -23.11
N ARG A 263 6.16 17.35 -24.23
CA ARG A 263 7.50 16.74 -24.23
C ARG A 263 8.50 17.56 -23.40
N ALA A 264 8.47 18.89 -23.49
CA ALA A 264 9.32 19.75 -22.67
C ALA A 264 8.97 19.65 -21.17
N ALA A 265 7.69 19.56 -20.81
CA ALA A 265 7.25 19.37 -19.43
C ALA A 265 7.63 17.98 -18.88
N ILE A 266 7.54 16.94 -19.70
CA ILE A 266 7.99 15.58 -19.33
C ILE A 266 9.50 15.54 -19.18
N ALA A 267 10.26 16.15 -20.09
CA ALA A 267 11.72 16.24 -20.00
C ALA A 267 12.18 17.04 -18.77
N ALA A 268 11.50 18.15 -18.45
CA ALA A 268 11.77 18.94 -17.25
C ALA A 268 11.45 18.16 -15.96
N ARG A 269 10.40 17.33 -15.96
CA ARG A 269 10.02 16.49 -14.81
C ARG A 269 10.91 15.25 -14.68
N ALA A 270 11.41 14.70 -15.77
CA ALA A 270 12.39 13.62 -15.77
C ALA A 270 13.76 14.11 -15.29
N GLY A 271 14.18 15.31 -15.70
CA GLY A 271 15.39 15.97 -15.19
C GLY A 271 15.29 16.43 -13.72
N ALA A 272 14.08 16.47 -13.15
CA ALA A 272 13.83 16.81 -11.75
C ALA A 272 13.90 15.61 -10.78
N ARG A 273 14.01 14.36 -11.26
CA ARG A 273 14.44 13.24 -10.42
C ARG A 273 15.95 13.37 -10.21
N ARG A 274 16.31 14.21 -9.25
CA ARG A 274 17.68 14.29 -8.73
C ARG A 274 18.06 12.91 -8.20
N GLU A 275 19.21 12.38 -8.62
CA GLU A 275 19.73 11.17 -7.99
C GLU A 275 19.92 11.44 -6.50
N PRO A 276 19.43 10.55 -5.62
CA PRO A 276 19.54 10.76 -4.18
C PRO A 276 21.00 10.90 -3.81
N THR A 277 21.29 11.93 -3.00
CA THR A 277 22.67 12.17 -2.57
C THR A 277 23.20 10.97 -1.78
N ARG A 278 24.53 10.84 -1.65
CA ARG A 278 25.12 9.74 -0.86
C ARG A 278 24.62 9.73 0.59
N GLU A 279 24.30 10.90 1.12
CA GLU A 279 23.71 11.13 2.43
C GLU A 279 22.26 10.62 2.50
N GLU A 280 21.41 11.01 1.54
CA GLU A 280 20.03 10.49 1.45
C GLU A 280 20.00 8.97 1.28
N ASN A 281 20.92 8.41 0.48
CA ASN A 281 21.04 6.96 0.36
C ASN A 281 21.52 6.29 1.65
N ALA A 282 22.35 6.96 2.46
CA ALA A 282 22.75 6.47 3.77
C ALA A 282 21.56 6.49 4.74
N GLU A 283 20.78 7.57 4.72
CA GLU A 283 19.57 7.71 5.54
C GLU A 283 18.49 6.69 5.15
N ILE A 284 18.28 6.45 3.85
CA ILE A 284 17.36 5.41 3.36
C ILE A 284 17.81 4.03 3.86
N ARG A 285 19.12 3.73 3.78
CA ARG A 285 19.65 2.46 4.30
C ARG A 285 19.48 2.34 5.82
N GLU A 286 19.66 3.42 6.57
CA GLU A 286 19.44 3.44 8.01
C GLU A 286 17.96 3.18 8.34
N ARG A 287 17.03 3.87 7.69
CA ARG A 287 15.59 3.66 7.87
C ARG A 287 15.13 2.25 7.50
N ILE A 288 15.68 1.67 6.43
CA ILE A 288 15.40 0.27 6.06
C ILE A 288 15.90 -0.68 7.15
N THR A 289 17.09 -0.41 7.70
CA THR A 289 17.68 -1.21 8.78
C THR A 289 16.84 -1.11 10.07
N ASP A 290 16.31 0.06 10.39
CA ASP A 290 15.37 0.27 11.51
C ASP A 290 14.08 -0.53 11.36
N ILE A 291 13.48 -0.46 10.18
CA ILE A 291 12.22 -1.15 9.90
C ILE A 291 12.44 -2.66 9.96
N ALA A 292 13.53 -3.15 9.37
CA ALA A 292 13.89 -4.57 9.44
C ALA A 292 14.09 -5.03 10.89
N ALA A 293 14.74 -4.22 11.74
CA ALA A 293 14.94 -4.55 13.15
C ALA A 293 13.61 -4.67 13.90
N ARG A 294 12.67 -3.76 13.68
CA ARG A 294 11.33 -3.81 14.31
C ARG A 294 10.49 -5.00 13.83
N ILE A 295 10.57 -5.36 12.55
CA ILE A 295 9.86 -6.53 12.01
C ILE A 295 10.40 -7.81 12.63
N LEU A 296 11.73 -7.97 12.68
CA LEU A 296 12.37 -9.14 13.29
C LEU A 296 12.05 -9.23 14.78
N HIS A 297 12.08 -8.11 15.51
CA HIS A 297 11.66 -8.05 16.91
C HIS A 297 10.22 -8.51 17.09
N LYS A 298 9.30 -8.00 16.27
CA LYS A 298 7.90 -8.42 16.29
C LYS A 298 7.73 -9.91 15.98
N GLU A 299 8.54 -10.45 15.08
CA GLU A 299 8.53 -11.88 14.77
C GLU A 299 9.05 -12.74 15.94
N VAL A 300 10.05 -12.26 16.67
CA VAL A 300 10.52 -12.91 17.90
C VAL A 300 9.43 -12.88 18.98
N GLN A 301 8.64 -11.81 19.08
CA GLN A 301 7.51 -11.74 20.01
C GLN A 301 6.38 -12.72 19.64
N THR A 302 6.09 -12.90 18.35
CA THR A 302 5.00 -13.79 17.90
C THR A 302 5.38 -15.26 17.94
N GLN A 303 6.62 -15.60 17.64
CA GLN A 303 7.11 -16.99 17.60
C GLN A 303 7.66 -17.49 18.95
N GLY A 304 7.95 -16.59 19.89
CA GLY A 304 8.47 -16.92 21.22
C GLY A 304 9.98 -17.23 21.26
N PRO A 305 10.54 -17.48 22.46
CA PRO A 305 11.99 -17.54 22.69
C PRO A 305 12.70 -18.78 22.10
N GLN A 306 11.95 -19.75 21.58
CA GLN A 306 12.49 -20.97 20.94
C GLN A 306 12.54 -20.85 19.40
N SER A 307 12.25 -19.67 18.84
CA SER A 307 12.26 -19.43 17.38
C SER A 307 13.67 -19.56 16.77
N PRO A 308 13.80 -20.07 15.53
CA PRO A 308 15.05 -20.04 14.76
C PRO A 308 15.67 -18.64 14.65
N VAL A 309 14.85 -17.58 14.62
CA VAL A 309 15.32 -16.20 14.54
C VAL A 309 16.01 -15.79 15.84
N ALA A 310 15.47 -16.19 16.99
CA ALA A 310 16.06 -15.95 18.30
C ALA A 310 17.38 -16.72 18.49
N GLN A 311 17.48 -17.94 17.94
CA GLN A 311 18.72 -18.74 17.95
C GLN A 311 19.81 -18.07 17.11
N LEU A 312 19.48 -17.59 15.90
CA LEU A 312 20.43 -16.86 15.06
C LEU A 312 20.90 -15.54 15.69
N LEU A 313 20.02 -14.82 16.40
CA LEU A 313 20.36 -13.61 17.16
C LEU A 313 21.34 -13.88 18.32
N ALA A 314 21.26 -15.06 18.93
CA ALA A 314 22.15 -15.52 20.00
C ALA A 314 23.48 -16.08 19.44
N GLU A 315 23.45 -16.78 18.32
CA GLU A 315 24.66 -17.25 17.62
C GLU A 315 25.52 -16.07 17.12
N ASP A 316 24.89 -15.00 16.62
CA ASP A 316 25.59 -13.80 16.14
C ASP A 316 26.21 -12.96 17.28
N GLU A 317 25.84 -13.22 18.55
CA GLU A 317 26.49 -12.63 19.72
C GLU A 317 27.93 -13.14 19.89
N ALA A 318 28.16 -14.43 19.62
CA ALA A 318 29.47 -15.07 19.75
C ALA A 318 30.47 -14.56 18.70
N THR A 319 29.99 -14.14 17.52
CA THR A 319 30.80 -13.59 16.42
C THR A 319 31.03 -12.08 16.55
N THR A 320 30.03 -11.32 17.00
CA THR A 320 30.11 -9.85 17.02
C THR A 320 30.87 -9.26 18.22
N ALA A 321 31.08 -10.02 19.31
CA ALA A 321 31.93 -9.61 20.43
C ALA A 321 33.41 -9.38 20.04
N SER A 322 33.84 -9.91 18.89
CA SER A 322 35.23 -9.78 18.37
C SER A 322 35.42 -8.63 17.37
N ALA A 323 34.36 -7.98 16.87
CA ALA A 323 34.43 -6.98 15.82
C ALA A 323 33.79 -5.67 16.26
N GLY A 324 34.60 -4.78 16.85
CA GLY A 324 34.15 -3.46 17.28
C GLY A 324 33.70 -2.59 16.10
N GLY A 325 32.49 -2.03 16.21
CA GLY A 325 32.24 -0.66 15.73
C GLY A 325 31.31 -0.42 14.54
N ALA A 326 30.47 -1.37 14.12
CA ALA A 326 29.38 -1.07 13.16
C ALA A 326 28.03 -1.50 13.73
N SER A 327 27.01 -0.63 13.64
CA SER A 327 25.65 -0.88 14.10
C SER A 327 24.98 -1.96 13.25
N THR A 328 25.19 -3.23 13.60
CA THR A 328 24.56 -4.36 12.91
C THR A 328 23.06 -4.39 13.18
N LEU A 329 22.31 -5.03 12.26
CA LEU A 329 20.86 -5.24 12.41
C LEU A 329 20.55 -5.99 13.71
N ALA A 330 21.33 -7.02 14.04
CA ALA A 330 21.19 -7.81 15.26
C ALA A 330 21.39 -6.98 16.54
N ALA A 331 22.39 -6.08 16.56
CA ALA A 331 22.60 -5.18 17.69
C ALA A 331 21.39 -4.24 17.92
N ARG A 332 20.78 -3.76 16.84
CA ARG A 332 19.60 -2.87 16.90
C ARG A 332 18.34 -3.60 17.36
N VAL A 333 18.14 -4.86 16.93
CA VAL A 333 17.06 -5.73 17.44
C VAL A 333 17.20 -5.96 18.95
N ARG A 334 18.42 -6.25 19.44
CA ARG A 334 18.67 -6.44 20.88
C ARG A 334 18.44 -5.17 21.68
N GLN A 335 18.83 -4.00 21.16
CA GLN A 335 18.55 -2.73 21.81
C GLN A 335 17.04 -2.49 21.97
N LEU A 336 16.24 -2.82 20.94
CA LEU A 336 14.77 -2.78 21.01
C LEU A 336 14.22 -3.72 22.10
N MET A 337 14.70 -4.96 22.16
CA MET A 337 14.32 -5.93 23.20
C MET A 337 14.69 -5.44 24.60
N ALA A 338 15.88 -4.84 24.77
CA ALA A 338 16.34 -4.31 26.05
C ALA A 338 15.51 -3.10 26.51
N THR A 339 15.14 -2.20 25.59
CA THR A 339 14.31 -1.03 25.92
C THR A 339 12.89 -1.39 26.31
N GLU A 340 12.34 -2.49 25.81
CA GLU A 340 11.00 -2.96 26.19
C GLU A 340 11.01 -3.86 27.46
N GLY A 341 12.14 -4.51 27.77
CA GLY A 341 12.32 -5.33 28.97
C GLY A 341 12.30 -4.55 30.29
N GLU A 342 12.61 -3.26 30.28
CA GLU A 342 12.52 -2.38 31.46
C GLU A 342 11.11 -1.83 31.72
N GLY A 343 10.15 -2.11 30.83
CA GLY A 343 8.81 -1.50 30.85
C GLY A 343 7.65 -2.49 30.77
N SER A 344 7.44 -3.32 31.80
CA SER A 344 6.09 -3.83 32.08
C SER A 344 5.90 -4.25 33.54
N PRO A 345 4.71 -4.01 34.09
CA PRO A 345 3.77 -5.12 34.04
C PRO A 345 2.35 -4.69 33.64
N VAL A 346 1.77 -5.37 32.64
CA VAL A 346 0.33 -5.41 32.39
C VAL A 346 -0.13 -6.87 32.57
N PRO A 347 -1.26 -7.12 33.25
CA PRO A 347 -1.61 -8.45 33.75
C PRO A 347 -2.11 -9.38 32.64
N ILE A 348 -1.78 -10.65 32.82
CA ILE A 348 -2.24 -11.80 32.05
C ILE A 348 -3.73 -12.00 32.34
N ILE A 349 -4.56 -12.00 31.31
CA ILE A 349 -5.88 -12.62 31.35
C ILE A 349 -5.81 -13.85 30.44
N ASP A 350 -5.69 -14.99 31.07
CA ASP A 350 -5.87 -16.32 30.48
C ASP A 350 -7.36 -16.65 30.56
N GLU A 351 -7.99 -16.96 29.43
CA GLU A 351 -9.15 -17.87 29.39
C GLU A 351 -9.47 -18.24 27.93
N THR A 352 -8.88 -19.35 27.48
CA THR A 352 -9.44 -20.16 26.40
C THR A 352 -9.87 -21.51 26.95
N ARG A 353 -11.18 -21.75 27.06
CA ARG A 353 -11.81 -23.07 26.83
C ARG A 353 -13.32 -23.02 26.92
N GLY A 354 -13.99 -23.61 25.93
CA GLY A 354 -15.30 -24.21 26.14
C GLY A 354 -16.31 -23.95 25.03
N ALA A 355 -16.24 -24.75 23.98
CA ALA A 355 -17.30 -24.88 22.98
C ALA A 355 -18.56 -25.55 23.54
N GLY A 356 -19.73 -25.23 22.97
CA GLY A 356 -20.81 -26.21 22.74
C GLY A 356 -22.17 -25.92 23.39
N ALA A 357 -23.20 -25.87 22.52
CA ALA A 357 -24.64 -25.94 22.75
C ALA A 357 -25.29 -24.71 23.42
N GLY A 358 -26.43 -24.16 22.99
CA GLY A 358 -27.40 -24.55 21.99
C GLY A 358 -28.75 -23.89 22.34
N SER A 359 -29.43 -23.41 21.30
CA SER A 359 -30.89 -23.27 21.21
C SER A 359 -31.60 -21.97 21.68
N LEU A 360 -32.53 -21.57 20.80
CA LEU A 360 -33.82 -20.87 20.98
C LEU A 360 -33.76 -19.34 21.18
N ALA A 361 -34.07 -18.52 20.16
CA ALA A 361 -35.38 -18.21 19.57
C ALA A 361 -36.29 -17.35 20.48
N ALA A 362 -36.40 -16.05 20.11
CA ALA A 362 -37.54 -15.12 20.33
C ALA A 362 -37.11 -13.75 19.75
N GLU A 363 -37.46 -13.37 18.52
CA GLU A 363 -38.75 -12.82 18.06
C GLU A 363 -39.05 -11.38 18.57
N VAL A 364 -38.81 -10.41 17.67
CA VAL A 364 -39.68 -9.28 17.26
C VAL A 364 -40.30 -8.37 18.35
N ASN A 365 -39.86 -7.09 18.43
CA ASN A 365 -40.50 -5.92 17.79
C ASN A 365 -39.86 -4.57 18.23
N PRO A 366 -39.91 -3.51 17.38
CA PRO A 366 -39.41 -2.18 17.68
C PRO A 366 -40.51 -1.17 18.09
N ALA A 367 -40.05 -0.03 18.60
CA ALA A 367 -40.75 1.25 18.84
C ALA A 367 -41.58 1.38 20.13
N THR A 368 -41.21 2.36 20.97
CA THR A 368 -42.10 3.51 21.28
C THR A 368 -41.31 4.67 21.89
N THR A 369 -41.58 5.85 21.34
CA THR A 369 -41.30 7.19 21.84
C THR A 369 -41.91 7.45 23.22
N ALA A 370 -41.17 8.10 24.12
CA ALA A 370 -41.76 8.95 25.16
C ALA A 370 -40.80 10.06 25.61
N LYS A 371 -41.14 11.27 25.15
CA LYS A 371 -40.64 12.58 25.56
C LYS A 371 -41.11 12.90 26.98
N ARG A 372 -40.22 13.28 27.90
CA ARG A 372 -40.60 14.09 29.07
C ARG A 372 -39.51 15.06 29.51
N ASN A 373 -39.77 16.31 29.14
CA ASN A 373 -39.39 17.58 29.75
C ASN A 373 -38.86 17.53 31.20
N GLY A 374 -37.83 18.34 31.45
CA GLY A 374 -38.06 19.61 32.15
C GLY A 374 -37.43 19.77 33.54
N GLY A 375 -36.75 20.91 33.71
CA GLY A 375 -36.38 21.50 35.02
C GLY A 375 -34.90 21.36 35.31
N GLY A 376 -34.01 22.32 34.99
CA GLY A 376 -34.15 23.74 35.25
C GLY A 376 -33.66 24.04 36.67
N ARG A 377 -32.44 24.55 36.80
CA ARG A 377 -32.05 25.48 37.88
C ARG A 377 -30.87 26.33 37.43
N SER A 378 -31.24 27.58 37.18
CA SER A 378 -30.43 28.73 36.88
C SER A 378 -29.69 29.25 38.13
N ARG A 379 -28.41 29.54 37.93
CA ARG A 379 -27.63 30.74 38.30
C ARG A 379 -27.52 31.24 39.76
N PRO A 380 -26.39 31.92 40.07
CA PRO A 380 -25.93 32.22 41.42
C PRO A 380 -26.46 33.55 41.94
N LYS A 381 -26.48 33.71 43.28
CA LYS A 381 -26.67 34.99 43.96
C LYS A 381 -25.49 35.32 44.87
N SER A 382 -24.81 36.38 44.47
CA SER A 382 -24.21 37.42 45.29
C SER A 382 -24.87 37.64 46.67
N ARG A 383 -24.04 37.65 47.71
CA ARG A 383 -23.92 38.65 48.81
C ARG A 383 -23.43 37.97 50.10
N ARG A 384 -22.17 38.20 50.45
CA ARG A 384 -21.80 38.78 51.74
C ARG A 384 -20.39 39.31 51.69
#